data_AF-A0A1B2M045-F1
#
_entry.id   AF-A0A1B2M045-F1
#
_cell.length_a   1.000
_cell.length_b   1.000
_cell.length_c   1.000
_cell.angle_alpha   90.00
_cell.angle_beta   90.00
_cell.angle_gamma   90.00
#
_symmetry.space_group_name_H-M   'P 1'
#
loop_
_entity.id
_entity.type
_entity.pdbx_description
1 polymer ?
#
loop_
_entity_poly.entity_id
_entity_poly.type
_entity_poly.pdbx_seq_one_letter_code
_entity_poly.pdbx_strand_id
1 'polypeptide(L)'
;MHFKNQDDYKVWADQQEKGAIGGGIFTPKGPEDYVGAIPAIRAVLYFKEGYSDEMREAIAQCFDDYKVYAKDHLTWLWLSEPPKGAGSDSTEFRNAKPIREIFKFYSPMKALSFLYTSGKQRFATGAWEFNIGGKSKWQTENGTYQSVLTFSMPIEWVEENTKAFIKLFINCAQRLKANHGYAGYACIISQIREDKNEPTEAYFSRKFWAMNVGNPFLEASHLINGIKTVSWLTAINYEWFNKIREQEVLNSELAMSWFIGYDYGTGVVIQAGNLPLSGSDEVDPLPAPYILLNRILKPLRVNKIQTLHRGNYSTDEIPLIKGYRAEAWMKRFDIEDDQKLEYFGKLQNEPKLNGKHAFLDKRIDW
;
A
#
# COMPACT_ATOMS: atom_id res chain seq x y z
N MET A 1 17.34 -12.71 18.44
CA MET A 1 17.14 -13.04 19.87
C MET A 1 15.71 -13.53 19.97
N HIS A 2 15.50 -14.82 20.25
CA HIS A 2 14.17 -15.42 20.26
C HIS A 2 13.57 -15.36 21.66
N PHE A 3 12.24 -15.23 21.75
CA PHE A 3 11.55 -15.36 23.04
C PHE A 3 11.64 -16.81 23.54
N LYS A 4 11.84 -16.99 24.85
CA LYS A 4 12.01 -18.33 25.43
C LYS A 4 10.67 -19.00 25.70
N ASN A 5 9.63 -18.22 25.97
CA ASN A 5 8.29 -18.70 26.30
C ASN A 5 7.22 -17.65 25.92
N GLN A 6 5.94 -18.01 26.10
CA GLN A 6 4.80 -17.15 25.76
C GLN A 6 4.64 -15.93 26.68
N ASP A 7 5.06 -16.03 27.94
CA ASP A 7 4.94 -14.93 28.90
C ASP A 7 5.97 -13.83 28.61
N ASP A 8 7.20 -14.19 28.22
CA ASP A 8 8.20 -13.26 27.70
C ASP A 8 7.67 -12.48 26.48
N TYR A 9 6.94 -13.16 25.58
CA TYR A 9 6.31 -12.53 24.42
C TYR A 9 5.21 -11.56 24.82
N LYS A 10 4.35 -11.92 25.78
CA LYS A 10 3.27 -11.03 26.26
C LYS A 10 3.84 -9.76 26.88
N VAL A 11 4.82 -9.90 27.78
CA VAL A 11 5.51 -8.76 28.41
C VAL A 11 6.15 -7.86 27.35
N TRP A 12 6.77 -8.45 26.32
CA TRP A 12 7.31 -7.69 25.20
C TRP A 12 6.21 -6.96 24.40
N ALA A 13 5.10 -7.63 24.09
CA ALA A 13 4.01 -7.09 23.30
C ALA A 13 3.33 -5.90 24.01
N ASP A 14 3.18 -5.97 25.33
CA ASP A 14 2.62 -4.89 26.17
C ASP A 14 3.49 -3.62 26.16
N GLN A 15 4.76 -3.73 25.77
CA GLN A 15 5.69 -2.59 25.62
C GLN A 15 5.76 -2.04 24.18
N GLN A 16 5.04 -2.65 23.24
CA GLN A 16 5.01 -2.22 21.85
C GLN A 16 3.77 -1.37 21.52
N GLU A 17 3.79 -0.80 20.31
CA GLU A 17 2.60 -0.18 19.75
C GLU A 17 1.47 -1.21 19.63
N LYS A 18 0.23 -0.75 19.82
CA LYS A 18 -0.96 -1.62 19.72
C LYS A 18 -0.99 -2.33 18.37
N GLY A 19 -1.10 -3.65 18.40
CA GLY A 19 -1.13 -4.50 17.21
C GLY A 19 0.25 -4.89 16.66
N ALA A 20 1.35 -4.45 17.28
CA ALA A 20 2.69 -4.92 16.91
C ALA A 20 2.84 -6.43 17.13
N ILE A 21 3.47 -7.11 16.16
CA ILE A 21 3.70 -8.55 16.17
C ILE A 21 5.20 -8.83 16.11
N GLY A 22 5.65 -9.77 16.94
CA GLY A 22 7.05 -10.18 16.99
C GLY A 22 7.49 -10.77 15.66
N GLY A 23 8.71 -10.43 15.23
CA GLY A 23 9.19 -10.88 13.94
C GLY A 23 9.47 -12.38 13.89
N GLY A 24 9.21 -13.01 12.76
CA GLY A 24 9.44 -14.45 12.61
C GLY A 24 8.47 -15.35 13.37
N ILE A 25 7.34 -14.83 13.88
CA ILE A 25 6.39 -15.60 14.72
C ILE A 25 5.88 -16.89 14.08
N PHE A 26 5.75 -16.91 12.74
CA PHE A 26 5.33 -18.09 11.97
C PHE A 26 6.49 -18.80 11.26
N THR A 27 7.73 -18.56 11.69
CA THR A 27 8.90 -19.31 11.22
C THR A 27 9.22 -20.45 12.18
N PRO A 28 9.92 -21.52 11.73
CA PRO A 28 10.28 -22.64 12.61
C PRO A 28 11.10 -22.26 13.84
N LYS A 29 11.80 -21.13 13.79
CA LYS A 29 12.64 -20.63 14.90
C LYS A 29 11.82 -19.88 15.96
N GLY A 30 10.54 -19.61 15.70
CA GLY A 30 9.66 -18.86 16.59
C GLY A 30 9.93 -17.35 16.62
N PRO A 31 9.14 -16.61 17.41
CA PRO A 31 9.18 -15.16 17.42
C PRO A 31 10.51 -14.61 17.96
N GLU A 32 10.96 -13.51 17.36
CA GLU A 32 12.14 -12.75 17.72
C GLU A 32 11.77 -11.41 18.35
N ASP A 33 12.65 -10.91 19.22
CA ASP A 33 12.52 -9.64 19.93
C ASP A 33 12.76 -8.41 19.02
N TYR A 34 11.81 -8.19 18.11
CA TYR A 34 11.63 -6.97 17.33
C TYR A 34 10.24 -6.95 16.71
N VAL A 35 9.73 -5.75 16.37
CA VAL A 35 8.48 -5.63 15.63
C VAL A 35 8.73 -6.04 14.17
N GLY A 36 8.23 -7.22 13.80
CA GLY A 36 8.37 -7.75 12.44
C GLY A 36 7.15 -7.49 11.56
N ALA A 37 6.00 -7.20 12.16
CA ALA A 37 4.77 -6.87 11.48
C ALA A 37 3.89 -5.92 12.32
N ILE A 38 3.16 -5.02 11.68
CA ILE A 38 2.18 -4.13 12.34
C ILE A 38 1.04 -3.76 11.38
N PRO A 39 -0.24 -3.84 11.80
CA PRO A 39 -1.37 -3.35 11.01
C PRO A 39 -1.32 -1.84 10.81
N ALA A 40 -1.58 -1.39 9.58
CA ALA A 40 -1.60 0.03 9.22
C ALA A 40 -2.54 0.27 8.03
N ILE A 41 -2.76 1.54 7.68
CA ILE A 41 -3.27 1.89 6.35
C ILE A 41 -2.08 2.20 5.45
N ARG A 42 -1.94 1.46 4.35
CA ARG A 42 -0.86 1.63 3.37
C ARG A 42 -1.41 2.16 2.07
N ALA A 43 -0.78 3.20 1.55
CA ALA A 43 -0.92 3.67 0.18
C ALA A 43 0.20 3.14 -0.71
N VAL A 44 -0.12 2.88 -1.98
CA VAL A 44 0.80 2.45 -3.03
C VAL A 44 0.47 3.23 -4.30
N LEU A 45 1.47 3.84 -4.92
CA LEU A 45 1.36 4.55 -6.19
C LEU A 45 2.41 4.05 -7.17
N TYR A 46 1.99 3.71 -8.38
CA TYR A 46 2.85 3.28 -9.47
C TYR A 46 2.97 4.39 -10.51
N PHE A 47 4.19 4.73 -10.88
CA PHE A 47 4.49 5.86 -11.77
C PHE A 47 5.71 5.56 -12.65
N LYS A 48 5.92 6.37 -13.69
CA LYS A 48 7.04 6.19 -14.62
C LYS A 48 8.26 7.00 -14.17
N GLU A 49 9.44 6.62 -14.66
CA GLU A 49 10.63 7.48 -14.65
C GLU A 49 11.10 7.99 -13.28
N GLY A 50 11.07 7.18 -12.22
CA GLY A 50 11.61 7.58 -10.91
C GLY A 50 13.10 7.96 -10.88
N TYR A 51 13.82 7.80 -12.00
CA TYR A 51 15.17 8.30 -12.18
C TYR A 51 15.24 9.79 -12.57
N SER A 52 14.17 10.38 -13.11
CA SER A 52 14.20 11.73 -13.68
C SER A 52 14.24 12.78 -12.57
N ASP A 53 14.83 13.95 -12.87
CA ASP A 53 14.91 15.04 -11.90
C ASP A 53 13.52 15.56 -11.51
N GLU A 54 12.59 15.61 -12.46
CA GLU A 54 11.19 15.96 -12.22
C GLU A 54 10.54 15.00 -11.21
N MET A 55 10.66 13.68 -11.45
CA MET A 55 10.04 12.69 -10.56
C MET A 55 10.74 12.61 -9.21
N ARG A 56 12.06 12.84 -9.13
CA ARG A 56 12.78 12.92 -7.86
C ARG A 56 12.33 14.12 -7.04
N GLU A 57 12.11 15.28 -7.66
CA GLU A 57 11.54 16.42 -6.96
C GLU A 57 10.10 16.14 -6.52
N ALA A 58 9.28 15.52 -7.38
CA ALA A 58 7.92 15.09 -7.01
C ALA A 58 7.93 14.14 -5.80
N ILE A 59 8.81 13.14 -5.77
CA ILE A 59 9.01 12.24 -4.63
C ILE A 59 9.41 13.02 -3.37
N ALA A 60 10.33 13.97 -3.50
CA ALA A 60 10.77 14.79 -2.36
C ALA A 60 9.62 15.63 -1.78
N GLN A 61 8.75 16.19 -2.63
CA GLN A 61 7.55 16.92 -2.21
C GLN A 61 6.53 16.00 -1.54
N CYS A 62 6.34 14.77 -2.06
CA CYS A 62 5.51 13.76 -1.40
C CYS A 62 6.04 13.44 0.01
N PHE A 63 7.36 13.34 0.16
CA PHE A 63 8.00 13.10 1.45
C PHE A 63 7.89 14.31 2.38
N ASP A 64 7.94 15.54 1.87
CA ASP A 64 7.72 16.74 2.67
C ASP A 64 6.31 16.78 3.25
N ASP A 65 5.28 16.52 2.43
CA ASP A 65 3.90 16.44 2.90
C ASP A 65 3.70 15.30 3.92
N TYR A 66 4.34 14.15 3.70
CA TYR A 66 4.30 13.03 4.65
C TYR A 66 4.96 13.38 5.99
N LYS A 67 6.12 14.05 5.98
CA LYS A 67 6.84 14.47 7.18
C LYS A 67 6.06 15.44 8.07
N VAL A 68 5.10 16.19 7.52
CA VAL A 68 4.21 17.04 8.34
C VAL A 68 3.57 16.23 9.48
N TYR A 69 3.29 14.95 9.25
CA TYR A 69 2.67 14.05 10.23
C TYR A 69 3.68 13.07 10.83
N ALA A 70 4.60 12.55 10.02
CA ALA A 70 5.40 11.39 10.41
C ALA A 70 6.74 11.74 11.06
N LYS A 71 7.24 12.98 10.94
CA LYS A 71 8.64 13.33 11.27
C LYS A 71 9.07 12.88 12.66
N ASP A 72 8.22 13.08 13.66
CA ASP A 72 8.55 12.78 15.06
C ASP A 72 8.46 11.27 15.39
N HIS A 73 7.95 10.46 14.45
CA HIS A 73 7.86 9.01 14.56
C HIS A 73 8.99 8.28 13.82
N LEU A 74 9.62 8.91 12.82
CA LEU A 74 10.64 8.29 11.99
C LEU A 74 11.96 8.10 12.76
N THR A 75 12.49 6.88 12.72
CA THR A 75 13.68 6.48 13.48
C THR A 75 14.85 6.14 12.57
N TRP A 76 14.60 5.54 11.40
CA TRP A 76 15.64 5.05 10.50
C TRP A 76 15.37 5.41 9.04
N LEU A 77 16.45 5.69 8.31
CA LEU A 77 16.54 5.69 6.86
C LEU A 77 17.41 4.51 6.42
N TRP A 78 16.89 3.71 5.50
CA TRP A 78 17.62 2.69 4.77
C TRP A 78 17.78 3.07 3.30
N LEU A 79 18.99 2.86 2.78
CA LEU A 79 19.35 3.04 1.38
C LEU A 79 19.91 1.72 0.86
N SER A 80 19.38 1.20 -0.25
CA SER A 80 20.01 0.03 -0.89
C SER A 80 21.20 0.49 -1.73
N GLU A 81 22.39 -0.05 -1.41
CA GLU A 81 23.64 0.21 -2.12
C GLU A 81 23.86 1.71 -2.41
N PRO A 82 23.90 2.59 -1.41
CA PRO A 82 24.01 4.03 -1.62
C PRO A 82 25.30 4.40 -2.37
N PRO A 83 25.24 5.31 -3.37
CA PRO A 83 26.45 5.85 -3.99
C PRO A 83 27.29 6.62 -2.97
N LYS A 84 28.59 6.74 -3.24
CA LYS A 84 29.52 7.48 -2.38
C LYS A 84 29.00 8.91 -2.15
N GLY A 85 28.82 9.29 -0.88
CA GLY A 85 28.33 10.60 -0.47
C GLY A 85 26.84 10.67 -0.11
N ALA A 86 26.03 9.68 -0.52
CA ALA A 86 24.60 9.62 -0.19
C ALA A 86 24.32 9.30 1.29
N GLY A 87 25.24 8.60 1.95
CA GLY A 87 25.08 8.11 3.33
C GLY A 87 25.50 6.65 3.44
N SER A 88 25.24 6.05 4.60
CA SER A 88 25.38 4.61 4.83
C SER A 88 24.08 3.88 4.51
N ASP A 89 24.15 2.55 4.35
CA ASP A 89 22.99 1.70 4.07
C ASP A 89 21.86 1.84 5.10
N SER A 90 22.22 2.20 6.34
CA SER A 90 21.28 2.53 7.40
C SER A 90 21.80 3.71 8.21
N THR A 91 20.94 4.70 8.43
CA THR A 91 21.24 5.93 9.18
C THR A 91 20.05 6.24 10.09
N GLU A 92 20.31 6.66 11.33
CA GLU A 92 19.25 7.20 12.19
C GLU A 92 18.62 8.43 11.50
N PHE A 93 17.30 8.52 11.50
CA PHE A 93 16.58 9.56 10.75
C PHE A 93 17.00 10.98 11.15
N ARG A 94 17.24 11.24 12.44
CA ARG A 94 17.74 12.53 12.95
C ARG A 94 19.09 12.96 12.36
N ASN A 95 19.88 12.00 11.89
CA ASN A 95 21.21 12.21 11.29
C ASN A 95 21.16 12.09 9.76
N ALA A 96 19.99 11.77 9.18
CA ALA A 96 19.83 11.61 7.75
C ALA A 96 19.90 12.98 7.05
N LYS A 97 20.57 13.00 5.89
CA LYS A 97 20.56 14.17 5.02
C LYS A 97 19.15 14.40 4.46
N PRO A 98 18.77 15.64 4.12
CA PRO A 98 17.55 15.90 3.37
C PRO A 98 17.50 15.06 2.09
N ILE A 99 16.34 14.49 1.76
CA ILE A 99 16.19 13.58 0.62
C ILE A 99 16.69 14.17 -0.70
N ARG A 100 16.47 15.48 -0.92
CA ARG A 100 16.94 16.21 -2.10
C ARG A 100 18.47 16.27 -2.20
N GLU A 101 19.18 16.32 -1.07
CA GLU A 101 20.64 16.26 -1.08
C GLU A 101 21.12 14.87 -1.44
N ILE A 102 20.45 13.82 -0.96
CA ILE A 102 20.78 12.43 -1.27
C ILE A 102 20.61 12.18 -2.78
N PHE A 103 19.53 12.68 -3.39
CA PHE A 103 19.27 12.49 -4.83
C PHE A 103 20.36 13.04 -5.75
N LYS A 104 21.10 14.07 -5.34
CA LYS A 104 22.22 14.63 -6.12
C LYS A 104 23.36 13.63 -6.35
N PHE A 105 23.47 12.60 -5.51
CA PHE A 105 24.50 11.56 -5.65
C PHE A 105 24.08 10.40 -6.57
N TYR A 106 22.80 10.31 -6.95
CA TYR A 106 22.30 9.21 -7.78
C TYR A 106 22.32 9.57 -9.27
N SER A 107 23.07 8.80 -10.06
CA SER A 107 22.95 8.84 -11.52
C SER A 107 21.56 8.38 -11.97
N PRO A 108 21.01 8.90 -13.09
CA PRO A 108 19.80 8.37 -13.72
C PRO A 108 19.87 6.87 -14.07
N MET A 109 21.09 6.32 -14.21
CA MET A 109 21.32 4.91 -14.50
C MET A 109 21.21 4.00 -13.28
N LYS A 110 21.11 4.56 -12.07
CA LYS A 110 21.02 3.80 -10.83
C LYS A 110 19.59 3.83 -10.30
N ALA A 111 19.07 2.66 -9.93
CA ALA A 111 17.79 2.56 -9.24
C ALA A 111 17.87 3.20 -7.85
N LEU A 112 16.74 3.76 -7.41
CA LEU A 112 16.56 4.30 -6.06
C LEU A 112 15.85 3.25 -5.21
N SER A 113 16.32 3.04 -3.99
CA SER A 113 15.62 2.26 -2.97
C SER A 113 15.83 2.93 -1.63
N PHE A 114 14.75 3.49 -1.09
CA PHE A 114 14.75 4.29 0.13
C PHE A 114 13.64 3.78 1.03
N LEU A 115 13.93 3.58 2.30
CA LEU A 115 12.93 3.22 3.30
C LEU A 115 13.13 4.09 4.54
N TYR A 116 12.18 4.97 4.80
CA TYR A 116 12.02 5.65 6.08
C TYR A 116 11.02 4.87 6.92
N THR A 117 11.36 4.53 8.16
CA THR A 117 10.48 3.74 9.03
C THR A 117 10.51 4.25 10.46
N SER A 118 9.46 3.94 11.21
CA SER A 118 9.30 4.19 12.65
C SER A 118 9.73 3.01 13.54
N GLY A 119 10.28 1.94 12.95
CA GLY A 119 10.76 0.79 13.72
C GLY A 119 11.78 1.17 14.78
N LYS A 120 11.58 0.75 16.04
CA LYS A 120 12.49 1.10 17.15
C LYS A 120 13.91 0.58 16.88
N GLN A 121 14.03 -0.71 16.58
CA GLN A 121 15.30 -1.31 16.18
C GLN A 121 15.57 -1.08 14.68
N ARG A 122 16.85 -1.04 14.31
CA ARG A 122 17.32 -0.78 12.93
C ARG A 122 16.61 -1.60 11.86
N PHE A 123 16.29 -2.87 12.15
CA PHE A 123 15.67 -3.83 11.23
C PHE A 123 14.18 -4.09 11.54
N ALA A 124 13.59 -3.37 12.49
CA ALA A 124 12.16 -3.50 12.81
C ALA A 124 11.32 -2.66 11.86
N THR A 125 10.03 -2.98 11.77
CA THR A 125 9.04 -2.16 11.11
C THR A 125 8.25 -1.32 12.12
N GLY A 126 7.44 -0.39 11.60
CA GLY A 126 6.52 0.44 12.37
C GLY A 126 5.40 0.95 11.46
N ALA A 127 4.32 1.46 12.06
CA ALA A 127 3.13 1.84 11.29
C ALA A 127 3.37 3.08 10.40
N TRP A 128 4.33 3.93 10.74
CA TRP A 128 4.81 5.02 9.89
C TRP A 128 5.94 4.53 9.00
N GLU A 129 5.68 4.42 7.71
CA GLU A 129 6.65 4.02 6.69
C GLU A 129 6.53 4.94 5.46
N PHE A 130 7.66 5.29 4.84
CA PHE A 130 7.70 5.90 3.52
C PHE A 130 8.79 5.21 2.69
N ASN A 131 8.38 4.55 1.62
CA ASN A 131 9.25 3.67 0.84
C ASN A 131 9.22 4.07 -0.64
N ILE A 132 10.38 4.12 -1.27
CA ILE A 132 10.56 4.51 -2.67
C ILE A 132 11.38 3.44 -3.38
N GLY A 133 10.92 3.06 -4.56
CA GLY A 133 11.65 2.22 -5.51
C GLY A 133 11.60 2.88 -6.88
N GLY A 134 12.58 3.72 -7.14
CA GLY A 134 12.74 4.40 -8.42
C GLY A 134 13.49 3.50 -9.39
N LYS A 135 12.90 3.22 -10.55
CA LYS A 135 13.57 2.46 -11.62
C LYS A 135 14.58 3.34 -12.33
N SER A 136 15.70 2.75 -12.75
CA SER A 136 16.70 3.47 -13.54
C SER A 136 16.21 3.74 -14.96
N LYS A 137 16.87 4.68 -15.65
CA LYS A 137 16.57 4.99 -17.06
C LYS A 137 16.66 3.77 -17.97
N TRP A 138 17.71 2.96 -17.83
CA TRP A 138 17.87 1.72 -18.59
C TRP A 138 16.70 0.73 -18.37
N GLN A 139 16.22 0.61 -17.14
CA GLN A 139 15.05 -0.23 -16.85
C GLN A 139 13.80 0.29 -17.56
N THR A 140 13.55 1.61 -17.49
CA THR A 140 12.37 2.21 -18.12
C THR A 140 12.42 2.13 -19.65
N GLU A 141 13.58 2.36 -20.28
CA GLU A 141 13.75 2.26 -21.74
C GLU A 141 13.52 0.84 -22.26
N ASN A 142 13.81 -0.19 -21.45
CA ASN A 142 13.50 -1.59 -21.76
C ASN A 142 12.04 -1.98 -21.50
N GLY A 143 11.15 -1.02 -21.24
CA GLY A 143 9.69 -1.17 -21.24
C GLY A 143 9.08 -2.10 -20.18
N THR A 144 9.88 -2.57 -19.22
CA THR A 144 9.51 -3.68 -18.32
C THR A 144 9.33 -3.25 -16.86
N TYR A 145 9.38 -1.95 -16.57
CA TYR A 145 9.39 -1.49 -15.18
C TYR A 145 8.65 -0.17 -14.93
N GLN A 146 8.02 -0.09 -13.77
CA GLN A 146 7.46 1.12 -13.19
C GLN A 146 8.13 1.40 -11.84
N SER A 147 8.20 2.67 -11.47
CA SER A 147 8.62 3.11 -10.14
C SER A 147 7.45 3.05 -9.17
N VAL A 148 7.75 2.91 -7.88
CA VAL A 148 6.73 2.78 -6.85
C VAL A 148 7.06 3.69 -5.67
N LEU A 149 6.02 4.31 -5.14
CA LEU A 149 6.04 5.01 -3.86
C LEU A 149 4.98 4.40 -2.96
N THR A 150 5.36 4.05 -1.73
CA THR A 150 4.42 3.64 -0.69
C THR A 150 4.59 4.52 0.54
N PHE A 151 3.49 4.71 1.26
CA PHE A 151 3.54 5.25 2.60
C PHE A 151 2.47 4.60 3.48
N SER A 152 2.69 4.56 4.79
CA SER A 152 1.72 4.04 5.73
C SER A 152 1.60 4.91 6.98
N MET A 153 0.45 4.82 7.62
CA MET A 153 0.14 5.49 8.88
C MET A 153 -0.68 4.55 9.76
N PRO A 154 -0.64 4.72 11.10
CA PRO A 154 -1.48 3.96 12.02
C PRO A 154 -2.96 4.03 11.64
N ILE A 155 -3.70 2.93 11.84
CA ILE A 155 -5.13 2.85 11.53
C ILE A 155 -5.91 3.94 12.26
N GLU A 156 -5.74 4.03 13.59
CA GLU A 156 -6.44 5.00 14.44
C GLU A 156 -6.17 6.44 13.98
N TRP A 157 -4.91 6.75 13.61
CA TRP A 157 -4.56 8.07 13.09
C TRP A 157 -5.31 8.39 11.79
N VAL A 158 -5.43 7.43 10.86
CA VAL A 158 -6.15 7.63 9.59
C VAL A 158 -7.67 7.74 9.79
N GLU A 159 -8.24 7.03 10.74
CA GLU A 159 -9.67 7.15 11.08
C GLU A 159 -9.99 8.54 11.67
N GLU A 160 -9.09 9.11 12.47
CA GLU A 160 -9.21 10.46 13.03
C GLU A 160 -8.89 11.55 11.99
N ASN A 161 -7.91 11.30 11.12
CA ASN A 161 -7.35 12.28 10.17
C ASN A 161 -7.62 11.89 8.71
N THR A 162 -8.78 11.30 8.43
CA THR A 162 -9.15 10.71 7.14
C THR A 162 -8.88 11.62 5.94
N LYS A 163 -9.31 12.88 6.04
CA LYS A 163 -9.08 13.89 4.99
C LYS A 163 -7.61 14.20 4.75
N ALA A 164 -6.78 14.17 5.80
CA ALA A 164 -5.34 14.41 5.66
C ALA A 164 -4.67 13.28 4.87
N PHE A 165 -5.03 12.02 5.16
CA PHE A 165 -4.55 10.86 4.41
C PHE A 165 -5.00 10.90 2.94
N ILE A 166 -6.29 11.14 2.68
CA ILE A 166 -6.84 11.25 1.32
C ILE A 166 -6.13 12.36 0.54
N LYS A 167 -5.97 13.54 1.15
CA LYS A 167 -5.28 14.67 0.51
C LYS A 167 -3.83 14.33 0.19
N LEU A 168 -3.11 13.67 1.09
CA LEU A 168 -1.74 13.22 0.84
C LEU A 168 -1.70 12.25 -0.35
N PHE A 169 -2.60 11.25 -0.38
CA PHE A 169 -2.67 10.29 -1.48
C PHE A 169 -2.94 10.96 -2.83
N ILE A 170 -3.91 11.87 -2.91
CA ILE A 170 -4.24 12.64 -4.12
C ILE A 170 -3.05 13.50 -4.56
N ASN A 171 -2.45 14.26 -3.63
CA ASN A 171 -1.30 15.12 -3.93
C ASN A 171 -0.12 14.30 -4.47
N CYS A 172 0.16 13.15 -3.86
CA CYS A 172 1.22 12.26 -4.32
C CYS A 172 0.90 11.68 -5.71
N ALA A 173 -0.35 11.24 -5.93
CA ALA A 173 -0.78 10.74 -7.24
C ALA A 173 -0.63 11.80 -8.34
N GLN A 174 -1.02 13.04 -8.05
CA GLN A 174 -0.89 14.18 -8.96
C GLN A 174 0.57 14.49 -9.30
N ARG A 175 1.43 14.68 -8.27
CA ARG A 175 2.84 15.04 -8.48
C ARG A 175 3.61 13.96 -9.23
N LEU A 176 3.31 12.70 -8.95
CA LEU A 176 3.95 11.56 -9.60
C LEU A 176 3.34 11.23 -10.96
N LYS A 177 2.26 11.90 -11.37
CA LYS A 177 1.48 11.54 -12.56
C LYS A 177 1.16 10.05 -12.57
N ALA A 178 0.68 9.54 -11.43
CA ALA A 178 0.57 8.10 -11.19
C ALA A 178 -0.31 7.44 -12.26
N ASN A 179 0.14 6.28 -12.76
CA ASN A 179 -0.65 5.46 -13.68
C ASN A 179 -1.83 4.83 -12.95
N HIS A 180 -1.55 4.31 -11.76
CA HIS A 180 -2.54 3.75 -10.86
C HIS A 180 -1.97 3.62 -9.44
N GLY A 181 -2.83 3.25 -8.51
CA GLY A 181 -2.46 3.00 -7.14
C GLY A 181 -3.66 2.64 -6.28
N TYR A 182 -3.41 2.33 -5.03
CA TYR A 182 -4.46 1.99 -4.08
C TYR A 182 -4.04 2.31 -2.65
N ALA A 183 -5.00 2.52 -1.76
CA ALA A 183 -4.74 2.63 -0.33
C ALA A 183 -5.85 1.96 0.49
N GLY A 184 -5.47 1.33 1.60
CA GLY A 184 -6.37 0.64 2.51
C GLY A 184 -5.61 -0.14 3.58
N TYR A 185 -6.30 -1.02 4.32
CA TYR A 185 -5.69 -1.88 5.34
C TYR A 185 -4.49 -2.64 4.77
N ALA A 186 -3.45 -2.82 5.56
CA ALA A 186 -2.28 -3.63 5.25
C ALA A 186 -1.61 -4.12 6.53
N CYS A 187 -0.74 -5.09 6.39
CA CYS A 187 0.21 -5.49 7.42
C CYS A 187 1.60 -5.05 6.96
N ILE A 188 2.16 -4.01 7.58
CA ILE A 188 3.51 -3.54 7.26
C ILE A 188 4.48 -4.52 7.91
N ILE A 189 5.30 -5.17 7.10
CA ILE A 189 6.33 -6.10 7.56
C ILE A 189 7.70 -5.44 7.54
N SER A 190 8.65 -5.98 8.30
CA SER A 190 10.06 -5.57 8.18
C SER A 190 10.58 -5.90 6.78
N GLN A 191 10.79 -4.86 5.97
CA GLN A 191 11.37 -4.97 4.64
C GLN A 191 12.83 -5.47 4.68
N ILE A 192 13.54 -5.19 5.78
CA ILE A 192 14.93 -5.61 5.99
C ILE A 192 15.03 -7.12 6.30
N ARG A 193 13.92 -7.72 6.75
CA ARG A 193 13.80 -9.14 7.09
C ARG A 193 12.50 -9.71 6.50
N GLU A 194 12.23 -9.42 5.22
CA GLU A 194 10.95 -9.76 4.58
C GLU A 194 10.68 -11.27 4.64
N ASP A 195 11.70 -12.09 4.39
CA ASP A 195 11.62 -13.55 4.37
C ASP A 195 11.05 -14.15 5.67
N LYS A 196 11.39 -13.54 6.81
CA LYS A 196 10.91 -13.97 8.13
C LYS A 196 9.50 -13.50 8.46
N ASN A 197 9.00 -12.46 7.76
CA ASN A 197 7.78 -11.77 8.17
C ASN A 197 6.64 -11.84 7.14
N GLU A 198 6.92 -12.22 5.89
CA GLU A 198 5.88 -12.57 4.91
C GLU A 198 4.92 -13.66 5.38
N PRO A 199 5.32 -14.70 6.14
CA PRO A 199 4.38 -15.64 6.73
C PRO A 199 3.34 -14.96 7.63
N THR A 200 3.73 -13.91 8.35
CA THR A 200 2.82 -13.11 9.18
C THR A 200 1.82 -12.35 8.31
N GLU A 201 2.28 -11.71 7.24
CA GLU A 201 1.37 -11.05 6.27
C GLU A 201 0.40 -12.07 5.63
N ALA A 202 0.88 -13.26 5.26
CA ALA A 202 0.07 -14.34 4.69
C ALA A 202 -0.98 -14.90 5.67
N TYR A 203 -0.63 -15.00 6.96
CA TYR A 203 -1.59 -15.37 7.99
C TYR A 203 -2.71 -14.32 8.09
N PHE A 204 -2.34 -13.05 8.22
CA PHE A 204 -3.33 -11.99 8.38
C PHE A 204 -4.19 -11.80 7.15
N SER A 205 -3.70 -12.09 5.93
CA SER A 205 -4.51 -11.93 4.71
C SER A 205 -5.73 -12.84 4.68
N ARG A 206 -5.75 -13.87 5.52
CA ARG A 206 -6.88 -14.80 5.70
C ARG A 206 -7.87 -14.33 6.75
N LYS A 207 -7.41 -13.42 7.64
CA LYS A 207 -8.20 -12.78 8.69
C LYS A 207 -8.79 -11.45 8.26
N PHE A 208 -8.07 -10.72 7.41
CA PHE A 208 -8.46 -9.44 6.85
C PHE A 208 -8.36 -9.51 5.33
N TRP A 209 -9.44 -9.99 4.71
CA TRP A 209 -9.52 -10.28 3.28
C TRP A 209 -9.34 -9.02 2.43
N ALA A 210 -9.74 -7.86 2.93
CA ALA A 210 -9.60 -6.62 2.16
C ALA A 210 -8.25 -5.94 2.32
N MET A 211 -7.35 -6.45 3.16
CA MET A 211 -6.01 -5.87 3.30
C MET A 211 -5.23 -6.01 1.99
N ASN A 212 -4.39 -5.02 1.72
CA ASN A 212 -3.35 -5.03 0.70
C ASN A 212 -2.16 -5.87 1.14
N VAL A 213 -1.81 -6.89 0.36
CA VAL A 213 -0.73 -7.85 0.66
C VAL A 213 0.39 -7.76 -0.36
N GLY A 214 1.63 -7.98 0.07
CA GLY A 214 2.78 -8.19 -0.80
C GLY A 214 3.71 -6.99 -0.86
N ASN A 215 4.75 -7.16 -1.68
CA ASN A 215 5.79 -6.16 -1.91
C ASN A 215 5.57 -5.47 -3.27
N PRO A 216 5.12 -4.19 -3.28
CA PRO A 216 4.83 -3.45 -4.50
C PRO A 216 6.00 -3.33 -5.49
N PHE A 217 7.26 -3.41 -5.04
CA PHE A 217 8.43 -3.37 -5.92
C PHE A 217 8.58 -4.61 -6.79
N LEU A 218 8.12 -5.76 -6.27
CA LEU A 218 8.16 -7.04 -6.98
C LEU A 218 7.11 -7.10 -8.07
N GLU A 219 5.96 -6.50 -7.78
CA GLU A 219 4.76 -6.55 -8.59
C GLU A 219 4.79 -5.52 -9.73
N ALA A 220 5.58 -4.46 -9.58
CA ALA A 220 5.58 -3.29 -10.48
C ALA A 220 5.76 -3.63 -11.97
N SER A 221 6.60 -4.63 -12.31
CA SER A 221 6.80 -5.05 -13.70
C SER A 221 5.61 -5.79 -14.30
N HIS A 222 4.71 -6.32 -13.47
CA HIS A 222 3.49 -7.01 -13.90
C HIS A 222 2.27 -6.10 -13.95
N LEU A 223 2.38 -4.87 -13.45
CA LEU A 223 1.31 -3.88 -13.36
C LEU A 223 1.44 -2.76 -14.40
N ILE A 224 2.18 -3.02 -15.49
CA ILE A 224 2.44 -2.00 -16.52
C ILE A 224 1.17 -1.57 -17.24
N ASN A 225 0.31 -2.55 -17.53
CA ASN A 225 -0.85 -2.41 -18.40
C ASN A 225 -2.17 -2.65 -17.65
N GLY A 226 -2.18 -2.56 -16.32
CA GLY A 226 -3.38 -2.74 -15.54
C GLY A 226 -3.15 -2.66 -14.04
N ILE A 227 -4.23 -2.77 -13.29
CA ILE A 227 -4.23 -2.66 -11.83
C ILE A 227 -4.08 -4.02 -11.16
N LYS A 228 -3.56 -4.00 -9.92
CA LYS A 228 -3.49 -5.20 -9.07
C LYS A 228 -4.85 -5.52 -8.44
N THR A 229 -5.49 -4.51 -7.87
CA THR A 229 -6.70 -4.65 -7.05
C THR A 229 -7.36 -3.29 -6.87
N VAL A 230 -8.54 -3.30 -6.28
CA VAL A 230 -9.22 -2.11 -5.75
C VAL A 230 -9.08 -2.09 -4.22
N SER A 231 -9.21 -0.91 -3.63
CA SER A 231 -9.17 -0.72 -2.18
C SER A 231 -10.01 0.50 -1.78
N TRP A 232 -9.89 0.95 -0.53
CA TRP A 232 -10.59 2.13 -0.03
C TRP A 232 -10.39 3.34 -0.93
N LEU A 233 -9.14 3.64 -1.27
CA LEU A 233 -8.79 4.58 -2.34
C LEU A 233 -8.21 3.80 -3.50
N THR A 234 -8.64 4.09 -4.72
CA THR A 234 -8.13 3.48 -5.94
C THR A 234 -7.83 4.58 -6.96
N ALA A 235 -6.55 4.79 -7.27
CA ALA A 235 -6.11 5.73 -8.29
C ALA A 235 -5.99 5.01 -9.64
N ILE A 236 -6.52 5.62 -10.70
CA ILE A 236 -6.40 5.15 -12.09
C ILE A 236 -6.24 6.35 -13.03
N ASN A 237 -5.35 6.23 -14.01
CA ASN A 237 -5.16 7.27 -15.01
C ASN A 237 -6.41 7.45 -15.90
N TYR A 238 -6.53 8.60 -16.55
CA TYR A 238 -7.68 8.87 -17.41
C TYR A 238 -7.74 7.98 -18.65
N GLU A 239 -6.60 7.52 -19.15
CA GLU A 239 -6.58 6.59 -20.30
C GLU A 239 -7.37 5.30 -20.00
N TRP A 240 -7.23 4.77 -18.79
CA TRP A 240 -7.93 3.56 -18.36
C TRP A 240 -9.33 3.87 -17.84
N PHE A 241 -9.50 4.95 -17.07
CA PHE A 241 -10.80 5.34 -16.54
C PHE A 241 -11.81 5.67 -17.63
N ASN A 242 -11.40 6.37 -18.69
CA ASN A 242 -12.32 6.73 -19.78
C ASN A 242 -12.85 5.49 -20.52
N LYS A 243 -12.03 4.44 -20.69
CA LYS A 243 -12.48 3.17 -21.28
C LYS A 243 -13.60 2.53 -20.44
N ILE A 244 -13.50 2.61 -19.11
CA ILE A 244 -14.54 2.11 -18.20
C ILE A 244 -15.78 3.00 -18.25
N ARG A 245 -15.61 4.33 -18.16
CA ARG A 245 -16.73 5.29 -18.19
C ARG A 245 -17.57 5.20 -19.47
N GLU A 246 -16.95 4.89 -20.60
CA GLU A 246 -17.65 4.72 -21.88
C GLU A 246 -18.42 3.40 -21.98
N GLN A 247 -17.99 2.37 -21.25
CA GLN A 247 -18.59 1.03 -21.29
C GLN A 247 -19.63 0.79 -20.21
N GLU A 248 -19.47 1.44 -19.05
CA GLU A 248 -20.26 1.19 -17.86
C GLU A 248 -21.17 2.37 -17.53
N VAL A 249 -22.37 2.06 -17.03
CA VAL A 249 -23.27 3.08 -16.49
C VAL A 249 -22.85 3.41 -15.05
N LEU A 250 -21.72 4.10 -14.91
CA LEU A 250 -21.06 4.32 -13.62
C LEU A 250 -21.97 4.93 -12.54
N ASN A 251 -22.96 5.75 -12.91
CA ASN A 251 -23.89 6.35 -11.95
C ASN A 251 -24.87 5.35 -11.31
N SER A 252 -25.28 4.30 -12.04
CA SER A 252 -26.09 3.22 -11.46
C SER A 252 -25.25 2.20 -10.71
N GLU A 253 -23.99 2.04 -11.11
CA GLU A 253 -23.09 1.04 -10.54
C GLU A 253 -22.36 1.52 -9.27
N LEU A 254 -21.97 2.79 -9.26
CA LEU A 254 -21.22 3.44 -8.19
C LEU A 254 -22.06 4.60 -7.63
N ALA A 255 -23.06 4.26 -6.84
CA ALA A 255 -23.95 5.25 -6.23
C ALA A 255 -23.16 6.29 -5.42
N MET A 256 -23.32 7.55 -5.81
CA MET A 256 -22.63 8.71 -5.25
C MET A 256 -22.83 8.94 -3.74
N SER A 257 -23.74 8.20 -3.09
CA SER A 257 -23.86 8.20 -1.63
C SER A 257 -22.71 7.45 -0.94
N TRP A 258 -22.01 6.53 -1.62
CA TRP A 258 -20.92 5.72 -1.06
C TRP A 258 -19.61 5.84 -1.84
N PHE A 259 -19.66 6.32 -3.07
CA PHE A 259 -18.48 6.50 -3.93
C PHE A 259 -18.27 7.97 -4.27
N ILE A 260 -17.01 8.40 -4.30
CA ILE A 260 -16.62 9.74 -4.75
C ILE A 260 -15.30 9.67 -5.51
N GLY A 261 -15.20 10.48 -6.56
CA GLY A 261 -14.06 10.58 -7.45
C GLY A 261 -13.38 11.93 -7.26
N TYR A 262 -12.06 11.91 -7.21
CA TYR A 262 -11.21 13.09 -7.12
C TYR A 262 -10.30 13.16 -8.33
N ASP A 263 -10.37 14.24 -9.09
CA ASP A 263 -9.38 14.52 -10.12
C ASP A 263 -8.01 14.76 -9.48
N TYR A 264 -6.99 14.09 -10.01
CA TYR A 264 -5.59 14.34 -9.68
C TYR A 264 -4.79 14.85 -10.90
N GLY A 265 -5.49 15.34 -11.93
CA GLY A 265 -4.92 15.95 -13.13
C GLY A 265 -4.62 14.96 -14.25
N THR A 266 -4.03 13.80 -13.96
CA THR A 266 -3.76 12.74 -14.96
C THR A 266 -4.66 11.50 -14.79
N GLY A 267 -5.60 11.56 -13.85
CA GLY A 267 -6.54 10.48 -13.57
C GLY A 267 -7.50 10.82 -12.45
N VAL A 268 -8.19 9.78 -11.95
CA VAL A 268 -9.14 9.86 -10.84
C VAL A 268 -8.72 8.97 -9.67
N VAL A 269 -8.86 9.48 -8.45
CA VAL A 269 -8.91 8.65 -7.24
C VAL A 269 -10.37 8.38 -6.91
N ILE A 270 -10.77 7.11 -6.92
CA ILE A 270 -12.09 6.67 -6.46
C ILE A 270 -11.98 6.26 -5.00
N GLN A 271 -12.73 6.93 -4.13
CA GLN A 271 -12.93 6.54 -2.74
C GLN A 271 -14.21 5.68 -2.64
N ALA A 272 -14.08 4.50 -2.05
CA ALA A 272 -15.16 3.55 -1.80
C ALA A 272 -15.45 3.45 -0.29
N GLY A 273 -16.50 4.15 0.16
CA GLY A 273 -16.88 4.23 1.58
C GLY A 273 -16.19 5.34 2.37
N ASN A 274 -16.66 5.57 3.59
CA ASN A 274 -16.13 6.63 4.47
C ASN A 274 -14.73 6.34 4.99
N LEU A 275 -14.54 5.15 5.52
CA LEU A 275 -13.32 4.69 6.17
C LEU A 275 -12.82 3.43 5.46
N PRO A 276 -11.51 3.13 5.56
CA PRO A 276 -11.01 1.87 5.07
C PRO A 276 -11.68 0.71 5.81
N LEU A 277 -12.13 -0.29 5.07
CA LEU A 277 -12.69 -1.55 5.57
C LEU A 277 -11.62 -2.63 5.52
N SER A 278 -11.50 -3.43 6.58
CA SER A 278 -10.49 -4.48 6.73
C SER A 278 -10.86 -5.79 6.02
N GLY A 279 -12.15 -6.01 5.77
CA GLY A 279 -12.65 -7.29 5.28
C GLY A 279 -12.42 -8.41 6.30
N SER A 280 -12.76 -8.18 7.57
CA SER A 280 -12.52 -9.16 8.63
C SER A 280 -13.38 -10.41 8.44
N ASP A 281 -12.79 -11.60 8.57
CA ASP A 281 -13.50 -12.88 8.53
C ASP A 281 -14.49 -13.07 9.70
N GLU A 282 -14.39 -12.26 10.75
CA GLU A 282 -15.28 -12.27 11.91
C GLU A 282 -16.52 -11.38 11.74
N VAL A 283 -16.49 -10.45 10.76
CA VAL A 283 -17.56 -9.45 10.58
C VAL A 283 -18.12 -9.51 9.15
N ASP A 284 -17.31 -9.11 8.18
CA ASP A 284 -17.65 -9.19 6.76
C ASP A 284 -16.34 -9.26 5.94
N PRO A 285 -15.99 -10.44 5.37
CA PRO A 285 -14.78 -10.58 4.57
C PRO A 285 -14.87 -9.89 3.21
N LEU A 286 -16.08 -9.55 2.72
CA LEU A 286 -16.33 -9.05 1.38
C LEU A 286 -17.11 -7.73 1.40
N PRO A 287 -16.47 -6.61 1.81
CA PRO A 287 -17.16 -5.34 1.96
C PRO A 287 -17.81 -4.88 0.65
N ALA A 288 -19.09 -4.56 0.71
CA ALA A 288 -19.87 -4.19 -0.47
C ALA A 288 -19.26 -3.05 -1.31
N PRO A 289 -18.69 -1.97 -0.73
CA PRO A 289 -18.05 -0.93 -1.52
C PRO A 289 -16.92 -1.47 -2.41
N TYR A 290 -16.15 -2.45 -1.95
CA TYR A 290 -15.01 -2.99 -2.69
C TYR A 290 -15.44 -4.02 -3.72
N ILE A 291 -16.45 -4.83 -3.43
CA ILE A 291 -17.03 -5.77 -4.39
C ILE A 291 -17.61 -5.02 -5.59
N LEU A 292 -18.41 -3.99 -5.33
CA LEU A 292 -19.04 -3.19 -6.39
C LEU A 292 -17.99 -2.42 -7.21
N LEU A 293 -16.98 -1.84 -6.56
CA LEU A 293 -15.87 -1.19 -7.26
C LEU A 293 -15.02 -2.19 -8.07
N ASN A 294 -14.74 -3.38 -7.52
CA ASN A 294 -14.00 -4.43 -8.19
C ASN A 294 -14.72 -4.88 -9.46
N ARG A 295 -16.05 -5.06 -9.42
CA ARG A 295 -16.83 -5.44 -10.62
C ARG A 295 -16.57 -4.49 -11.78
N ILE A 296 -16.57 -3.19 -11.50
CA ILE A 296 -16.40 -2.13 -12.51
C ILE A 296 -14.95 -2.01 -13.01
N LEU A 297 -13.96 -2.15 -12.11
CA LEU A 297 -12.55 -2.04 -12.49
C LEU A 297 -11.91 -3.39 -12.87
N LYS A 298 -12.64 -4.50 -12.78
CA LYS A 298 -12.18 -5.85 -13.15
C LYS A 298 -11.59 -5.92 -14.56
N PRO A 299 -12.14 -5.26 -15.60
CA PRO A 299 -11.54 -5.25 -16.94
C PRO A 299 -10.12 -4.66 -16.99
N LEU A 300 -9.76 -3.79 -16.04
CA LEU A 300 -8.41 -3.20 -15.95
C LEU A 300 -7.44 -4.06 -15.12
N ARG A 301 -7.93 -5.07 -14.40
CA ARG A 301 -7.09 -5.86 -13.50
C ARG A 301 -6.23 -6.83 -14.30
N VAL A 302 -4.93 -6.89 -13.99
CA VAL A 302 -4.03 -7.80 -14.70
C VAL A 302 -4.40 -9.25 -14.42
N ASN A 303 -4.20 -10.13 -15.41
CA ASN A 303 -4.56 -11.53 -15.27
C ASN A 303 -3.59 -12.33 -14.38
N LYS A 304 -2.31 -11.92 -14.34
CA LYS A 304 -1.24 -12.61 -13.62
C LYS A 304 -0.28 -11.61 -12.99
N ILE A 305 -0.05 -11.74 -11.68
CA ILE A 305 0.92 -10.96 -10.89
C ILE A 305 2.20 -11.75 -10.56
N GLN A 306 2.21 -13.04 -10.89
CA GLN A 306 3.23 -14.04 -10.52
C GLN A 306 3.36 -14.30 -9.03
N THR A 307 3.75 -13.32 -8.22
CA THR A 307 3.97 -13.52 -6.79
C THR A 307 3.80 -12.23 -6.00
N LEU A 308 3.19 -12.34 -4.82
CA LEU A 308 3.13 -11.23 -3.84
C LEU A 308 4.26 -11.35 -2.79
N HIS A 309 4.76 -12.57 -2.59
CA HIS A 309 5.79 -12.91 -1.60
C HIS A 309 7.05 -13.50 -2.26
N ARG A 310 8.23 -13.30 -1.66
CA ARG A 310 9.53 -13.81 -2.12
C ARG A 310 10.12 -14.91 -1.26
N GLY A 311 9.93 -14.82 0.05
CA GLY A 311 10.54 -15.62 1.10
C GLY A 311 10.34 -17.13 0.94
N ASN A 312 11.16 -17.89 1.64
CA ASN A 312 11.19 -19.35 1.52
C ASN A 312 10.49 -20.08 2.67
N TYR A 313 10.04 -19.35 3.68
CA TYR A 313 9.32 -19.91 4.81
C TYR A 313 7.83 -19.97 4.46
N SER A 314 7.37 -21.13 4.00
CA SER A 314 5.97 -21.40 3.67
C SER A 314 5.59 -22.74 4.27
N THR A 315 4.42 -22.84 4.89
CA THR A 315 3.84 -24.13 5.32
C THR A 315 2.53 -24.38 4.60
N ASP A 316 1.94 -25.56 4.76
CA ASP A 316 0.62 -25.84 4.20
C ASP A 316 -0.49 -25.06 4.92
N GLU A 317 -0.31 -24.80 6.23
CA GLU A 317 -1.24 -23.99 7.04
C GLU A 317 -1.11 -22.49 6.75
N ILE A 318 0.12 -22.00 6.53
CA ILE A 318 0.42 -20.59 6.23
C ILE A 318 1.25 -20.52 4.95
N PRO A 319 0.65 -20.85 3.79
CA PRO A 319 1.35 -20.79 2.54
C PRO A 319 1.52 -19.35 2.11
N LEU A 320 2.73 -19.04 1.65
CA LEU A 320 3.01 -17.76 1.03
C LEU A 320 2.16 -17.55 -0.22
N ILE A 321 1.84 -16.29 -0.49
CA ILE A 321 0.93 -15.89 -1.56
C ILE A 321 1.71 -15.77 -2.87
N LYS A 322 1.94 -16.93 -3.49
CA LYS A 322 2.69 -17.09 -4.75
C LYS A 322 1.87 -17.84 -5.81
N GLY A 323 2.16 -17.62 -7.09
CA GLY A 323 1.52 -18.31 -8.21
C GLY A 323 0.01 -18.21 -8.17
N TYR A 324 -0.68 -19.36 -8.24
CA TYR A 324 -2.14 -19.42 -8.21
C TYR A 324 -2.76 -18.79 -6.95
N ARG A 325 -2.05 -18.77 -5.80
CA ARG A 325 -2.54 -18.12 -4.57
C ARG A 325 -2.54 -16.60 -4.70
N ALA A 326 -1.54 -16.04 -5.37
CA ALA A 326 -1.48 -14.62 -5.69
C ALA A 326 -2.61 -14.22 -6.65
N GLU A 327 -2.87 -15.05 -7.66
CA GLU A 327 -3.99 -14.85 -8.58
C GLU A 327 -5.36 -14.99 -7.87
N ALA A 328 -5.50 -15.94 -6.95
CA ALA A 328 -6.70 -16.09 -6.13
C ALA A 328 -6.93 -14.87 -5.22
N TRP A 329 -5.86 -14.36 -4.58
CA TRP A 329 -5.95 -13.13 -3.79
C TRP A 329 -6.39 -11.93 -4.64
N MET A 330 -5.92 -11.81 -5.88
CA MET A 330 -6.39 -10.73 -6.78
C MET A 330 -7.87 -10.84 -7.12
N LYS A 331 -8.39 -12.08 -7.24
CA LYS A 331 -9.78 -12.40 -7.58
C LYS A 331 -10.70 -12.50 -6.37
N ARG A 332 -10.21 -12.22 -5.15
CA ARG A 332 -10.98 -12.40 -3.90
C ARG A 332 -12.30 -11.61 -3.83
N PHE A 333 -12.43 -10.57 -4.65
CA PHE A 333 -13.63 -9.72 -4.76
C PHE A 333 -14.49 -10.03 -5.98
N ASP A 334 -14.16 -11.08 -6.72
CA ASP A 334 -14.98 -11.50 -7.85
C ASP A 334 -16.24 -12.18 -7.34
N ILE A 335 -17.35 -11.78 -7.92
CA ILE A 335 -18.67 -12.33 -7.69
C ILE A 335 -19.29 -12.67 -9.04
N GLU A 336 -20.28 -13.56 -9.04
CA GLU A 336 -21.14 -13.80 -10.19
C GLU A 336 -22.15 -12.65 -10.34
N ASP A 337 -22.63 -12.42 -11.56
CA ASP A 337 -23.49 -11.27 -11.88
C ASP A 337 -24.84 -11.32 -11.15
N ASP A 338 -25.36 -12.51 -10.85
CA ASP A 338 -26.60 -12.71 -10.09
C ASP A 338 -26.48 -12.32 -8.61
N GLN A 339 -25.25 -12.25 -8.07
CA GLN A 339 -24.97 -11.80 -6.71
C GLN A 339 -24.95 -10.27 -6.58
N LYS A 340 -24.94 -9.53 -7.70
CA LYS A 340 -24.84 -8.05 -7.72
C LYS A 340 -25.91 -7.36 -6.86
N LEU A 341 -27.15 -7.84 -6.90
CA LEU A 341 -28.26 -7.24 -6.15
C LEU A 341 -28.09 -7.40 -4.63
N GLU A 342 -27.51 -8.53 -4.18
CA GLU A 342 -27.19 -8.75 -2.76
C GLU A 342 -26.23 -7.67 -2.26
N TYR A 343 -25.18 -7.36 -3.02
CA TYR A 343 -24.18 -6.38 -2.62
C TYR A 343 -24.70 -4.93 -2.69
N PHE A 344 -25.63 -4.60 -3.58
CA PHE A 344 -26.35 -3.33 -3.49
C PHE A 344 -27.21 -3.24 -2.23
N GLY A 345 -27.82 -4.35 -1.80
CA GLY A 345 -28.52 -4.46 -0.54
C GLY A 345 -27.58 -4.24 0.66
N LYS A 346 -26.44 -4.94 0.69
CA LYS A 346 -25.40 -4.75 1.72
C LYS A 346 -24.90 -3.31 1.77
N LEU A 347 -24.69 -2.67 0.62
CA LEU A 347 -24.26 -1.28 0.53
C LEU A 347 -25.24 -0.32 1.23
N GLN A 348 -26.54 -0.61 1.29
CA GLN A 348 -27.49 0.26 2.00
C GLN A 348 -27.22 0.34 3.52
N ASN A 349 -26.58 -0.69 4.08
CA ASN A 349 -26.20 -0.72 5.49
C ASN A 349 -24.84 -0.05 5.76
N GLU A 350 -24.08 0.27 4.70
CA GLU A 350 -22.81 0.96 4.83
C GLU A 350 -23.01 2.45 5.12
N PRO A 351 -22.16 3.06 5.97
CA PRO A 351 -22.20 4.49 6.19
C PRO A 351 -22.01 5.28 4.89
N LYS A 352 -22.96 6.18 4.59
CA LYS A 352 -22.87 7.11 3.45
C LYS A 352 -21.75 8.12 3.64
N LEU A 353 -21.15 8.55 2.53
CA LEU A 353 -20.14 9.59 2.47
C LEU A 353 -20.60 10.87 3.19
N ASN A 354 -19.70 11.46 3.97
CA ASN A 354 -19.96 12.68 4.72
C ASN A 354 -18.75 13.63 4.72
N GLY A 355 -18.98 14.89 5.09
CA GLY A 355 -17.95 15.93 5.07
C GLY A 355 -16.79 15.73 6.05
N LYS A 356 -16.91 14.82 7.02
CA LYS A 356 -15.82 14.47 7.95
C LYS A 356 -14.78 13.58 7.27
N HIS A 357 -15.23 12.62 6.46
CA HIS A 357 -14.37 11.59 5.87
C HIS A 357 -14.19 11.72 4.34
N ALA A 358 -14.82 12.71 3.70
CA ALA A 358 -14.71 12.91 2.25
C ALA A 358 -14.73 14.41 1.85
N PHE A 359 -14.04 14.75 0.77
CA PHE A 359 -14.08 16.08 0.15
C PHE A 359 -15.27 16.19 -0.82
N LEU A 360 -16.49 16.30 -0.28
CA LEU A 360 -17.72 16.36 -1.09
C LEU A 360 -17.73 17.53 -2.09
N ASP A 361 -16.99 18.60 -1.79
CA ASP A 361 -16.81 19.80 -2.61
C ASP A 361 -15.85 19.60 -3.80
N LYS A 362 -15.05 18.52 -3.80
CA LYS A 362 -14.05 18.21 -4.83
C LYS A 362 -14.44 17.03 -5.73
N ARG A 363 -15.71 16.62 -5.67
CA ARG A 363 -16.24 15.54 -6.49
C ARG A 363 -16.07 15.88 -7.98
N ILE A 364 -15.64 14.90 -8.75
CA ILE A 364 -15.94 14.85 -10.18
C ILE A 364 -17.19 14.00 -10.43
N ASP A 365 -18.02 14.46 -11.35
CA ASP A 365 -19.10 13.63 -11.89
C ASP A 365 -18.53 12.71 -12.97
N TRP A 366 -19.10 11.52 -13.09
CA TRP A 366 -18.68 10.50 -14.06
C TRP A 366 -19.81 10.00 -14.93
#